data_AF-A0A2N6VIM7-F1
#
_entry.id   AF-A0A2N6VIM7-F1
#
_cell.length_a   1.000
_cell.length_b   1.000
_cell.length_c   1.000
_cell.angle_alpha   90.00
_cell.angle_beta   90.00
_cell.angle_gamma   90.00
#
_symmetry.space_group_name_H-M   'P 1'
#
loop_
_entity.id
_entity.type
_entity.pdbx_description
1 polymer ?
#
loop_
_entity_poly.entity_id
_entity_poly.type
_entity_poly.pdbx_seq_one_letter_code
_entity_poly.pdbx_strand_id
1 'polypeptide(L)'
;MLDGFKAKRWKRLDDERGPRLLVNDGERTVVVAAFDQAAAIDAEAEKLASAVLRSILPTERSFAVPRVIESRTFRPGQISEEECCIAISQPLEGAPMSTEDFRTAPSHVDSLAEILAVLHGAETG
;
A
#
# COMPACT_ATOMS: atom_id res chain seq x y z
N MET A 1 -2.42 12.13 -12.35
CA MET A 1 -2.26 13.12 -11.27
C MET A 1 -3.57 13.14 -10.48
N LEU A 2 -3.54 13.17 -9.14
CA LEU A 2 -4.76 13.30 -8.33
C LEU A 2 -5.43 14.66 -8.60
N ASP A 3 -6.31 14.71 -9.60
CA ASP A 3 -6.87 15.98 -10.06
C ASP A 3 -7.63 16.69 -8.93
N GLY A 4 -7.32 17.98 -8.81
CA GLY A 4 -7.85 18.86 -7.77
C GLY A 4 -7.35 18.57 -6.35
N PHE A 5 -6.44 17.61 -6.13
CA PHE A 5 -5.92 17.31 -4.80
C PHE A 5 -4.96 18.40 -4.32
N LYS A 6 -5.31 19.05 -3.21
CA LYS A 6 -4.47 20.06 -2.55
C LYS A 6 -4.26 19.67 -1.10
N ALA A 7 -3.05 19.21 -0.78
CA ALA A 7 -2.70 18.80 0.58
C ALA A 7 -2.97 19.93 1.58
N LYS A 8 -3.78 19.65 2.61
CA LYS A 8 -4.06 20.57 3.72
C LYS A 8 -3.39 20.12 5.01
N ARG A 9 -3.32 18.80 5.22
CA ARG A 9 -2.74 18.18 6.41
C ARG A 9 -1.92 16.97 6.01
N TRP A 10 -0.84 16.72 6.73
CA TRP A 10 -0.06 15.50 6.56
C TRP A 10 0.51 15.01 7.90
N LYS A 11 0.78 13.72 7.97
CA LYS A 11 1.42 13.06 9.11
C LYS A 11 2.45 12.04 8.58
N ARG A 12 3.64 12.01 9.18
CA ARG A 12 4.61 10.95 8.90
C ARG A 12 4.12 9.62 9.48
N LEU A 13 4.22 8.56 8.67
CA LEU A 13 4.00 7.20 9.11
C LEU A 13 5.35 6.59 9.50
N ASP A 14 5.36 5.86 10.60
CA ASP A 14 6.52 5.07 11.01
C ASP A 14 6.46 3.76 10.23
N ASP A 15 7.41 3.59 9.30
CA ASP A 15 7.45 2.43 8.39
C ASP A 15 8.91 2.12 8.05
N GLU A 16 9.32 0.90 8.36
CA GLU A 16 10.69 0.42 8.15
C GLU A 16 11.07 0.35 6.68
N ARG A 17 10.08 0.25 5.78
CA ARG A 17 10.28 0.18 4.33
C ARG A 17 10.56 1.56 3.71
N GLY A 18 10.77 2.60 4.52
CA GLY A 18 11.14 3.94 4.06
C GLY A 18 10.08 5.05 4.26
N PRO A 19 10.40 6.29 3.83
CA PRO A 19 9.61 7.48 4.15
C PRO A 19 8.19 7.42 3.58
N ARG A 20 7.20 7.54 4.47
CA ARG A 20 5.77 7.59 4.12
C ARG A 20 5.05 8.72 4.82
N LEU A 21 4.12 9.34 4.12
CA LEU A 21 3.23 10.38 4.61
C LEU A 21 1.77 9.99 4.38
N LEU A 22 0.94 10.12 5.42
CA LEU A 22 -0.50 10.17 5.26
C LEU A 22 -0.89 11.62 4.95
N VAL A 23 -1.52 11.86 3.81
CA VAL A 23 -1.85 13.19 3.31
C VAL A 23 -3.36 13.33 3.10
N ASN A 24 -3.93 14.44 3.55
CA ASN A 24 -5.35 14.73 3.48
C ASN A 24 -5.61 16.12 2.85
N ASP A 25 -6.56 16.21 1.92
CA ASP A 25 -6.99 17.46 1.27
C ASP A 25 -8.28 18.08 1.86
N GLY A 26 -8.83 17.44 2.90
CA GLY A 26 -10.10 17.78 3.55
C GLY A 26 -11.21 16.78 3.26
N GLU A 27 -11.17 16.09 2.12
CA GLU A 27 -12.19 15.11 1.71
C GLU A 27 -11.59 13.72 1.49
N ARG A 28 -10.38 13.69 0.92
CA ARG A 28 -9.67 12.47 0.54
C ARG A 28 -8.42 12.32 1.38
N THR A 29 -8.09 11.07 1.66
CA THR A 29 -6.85 10.68 2.34
C THR A 29 -6.08 9.71 1.46
N VAL A 30 -4.78 9.94 1.32
CA VAL A 30 -3.86 9.10 0.53
C VAL A 30 -2.56 8.87 1.31
N VAL A 31 -1.85 7.81 0.97
CA VAL A 31 -0.49 7.58 1.44
C VAL A 31 0.47 7.94 0.31
N VAL A 32 1.48 8.75 0.61
CA VAL A 32 2.57 9.10 -0.30
C VAL A 32 3.83 8.43 0.22
N ALA A 33 4.46 7.59 -0.60
CA ALA A 33 5.69 6.89 -0.30
C ALA A 33 6.80 7.37 -1.23
N ALA A 34 8.01 7.51 -0.68
CA ALA A 34 9.21 7.78 -1.45
C ALA A 34 10.14 6.56 -1.43
N PHE A 35 10.62 6.17 -2.59
CA PHE A 35 11.51 5.04 -2.79
C PHE A 35 12.79 5.50 -3.48
N ASP A 36 13.92 4.93 -3.07
CA ASP A 36 15.14 4.94 -3.86
C ASP A 36 15.00 3.98 -5.06
N GLN A 37 16.05 3.90 -5.88
CA GLN A 37 16.02 3.09 -7.11
C GLN A 37 15.78 1.60 -6.84
N ALA A 38 16.37 1.04 -5.78
CA ALA A 38 16.23 -0.38 -5.48
C ALA A 38 14.81 -0.68 -4.98
N ALA A 39 14.32 0.10 -4.02
CA ALA A 39 12.97 -0.05 -3.47
C ALA A 39 11.87 0.27 -4.51
N ALA A 40 12.16 1.08 -5.53
CA ALA A 40 11.22 1.36 -6.61
C ALA A 40 10.89 0.12 -7.46
N ILE A 41 11.86 -0.79 -7.65
CA ILE A 41 11.65 -2.05 -8.36
C ILE A 41 10.67 -2.94 -7.59
N ASP A 42 10.91 -3.09 -6.29
CA ASP A 42 10.03 -3.87 -5.39
C ASP A 42 8.63 -3.25 -5.32
N ALA A 43 8.53 -1.92 -5.27
CA ALA A 43 7.25 -1.22 -5.27
C ALA A 43 6.45 -1.42 -6.57
N GLU A 44 7.10 -1.49 -7.73
CA GLU A 44 6.41 -1.78 -9.00
C GLU A 44 5.96 -3.26 -9.07
N ALA A 45 6.76 -4.19 -8.53
CA ALA A 45 6.34 -5.59 -8.37
C ALA A 45 5.12 -5.72 -7.44
N GLU A 46 5.12 -5.02 -6.30
CA GLU A 46 3.98 -4.98 -5.36
C GLU A 46 2.73 -4.38 -6.02
N LYS A 47 2.89 -3.33 -6.83
CA LYS A 47 1.80 -2.72 -7.59
C LYS A 47 1.19 -3.70 -8.59
N LEU A 48 2.03 -4.43 -9.34
CA LEU A 48 1.58 -5.46 -10.28
C LEU A 48 0.87 -6.60 -9.54
N ALA A 49 1.49 -7.15 -8.49
CA ALA A 49 0.90 -8.22 -7.68
C ALA A 49 -0.45 -7.79 -7.11
N SER A 50 -0.55 -6.57 -6.57
CA SER A 50 -1.80 -6.02 -6.07
C SER A 50 -2.86 -5.86 -7.17
N ALA A 51 -2.46 -5.51 -8.40
CA ALA A 51 -3.40 -5.43 -9.52
C ALA A 51 -3.95 -6.80 -9.93
N VAL A 52 -3.08 -7.81 -10.01
CA VAL A 52 -3.47 -9.20 -10.30
C VAL A 52 -4.38 -9.75 -9.21
N LEU A 53 -4.01 -9.57 -7.93
CA LEU A 53 -4.82 -10.00 -6.81
C LEU A 53 -6.22 -9.37 -6.86
N ARG A 54 -6.32 -8.07 -7.10
CA ARG A 54 -7.63 -7.41 -7.21
C ARG A 54 -8.48 -7.91 -8.39
N SER A 55 -7.89 -8.45 -9.46
CA SER A 55 -8.65 -8.97 -10.60
C SER A 55 -9.12 -10.41 -10.43
N ILE A 56 -8.37 -11.23 -9.66
CA ILE A 56 -8.73 -12.64 -9.44
C ILE A 56 -9.53 -12.86 -8.16
N LEU A 57 -9.41 -11.96 -7.17
CA LEU A 57 -10.11 -12.11 -5.91
C LEU A 57 -11.57 -11.69 -6.01
N PRO A 58 -12.46 -12.36 -5.25
CA PRO A 58 -13.84 -11.93 -5.12
C PRO A 58 -13.96 -10.45 -4.75
N THR A 59 -15.00 -9.80 -5.29
CA THR A 59 -15.28 -8.39 -4.99
C THR A 59 -15.72 -8.23 -3.54
N GLU A 60 -16.51 -9.18 -3.03
CA GLU A 60 -16.86 -9.29 -1.61
C GLU A 60 -15.79 -10.14 -0.91
N ARG A 61 -14.93 -9.50 -0.12
CA ARG A 61 -13.89 -10.15 0.67
C ARG A 61 -13.71 -9.45 2.00
N SER A 62 -13.24 -10.19 3.01
CA SER A 62 -13.02 -9.70 4.37
C SER A 62 -11.74 -8.88 4.55
N PHE A 63 -10.94 -8.71 3.49
CA PHE A 63 -9.65 -8.00 3.55
C PHE A 63 -9.43 -7.02 2.40
N ALA A 64 -8.68 -5.96 2.69
CA ALA A 64 -8.27 -4.98 1.70
C ALA A 64 -6.95 -5.40 1.02
N VAL A 65 -6.88 -5.18 -0.30
CA VAL A 65 -5.63 -5.33 -1.06
C VAL A 65 -5.11 -3.92 -1.36
N PRO A 66 -3.81 -3.63 -1.12
CA PRO A 66 -3.23 -2.32 -1.40
C PRO A 66 -3.58 -1.85 -2.82
N ARG A 67 -3.77 -0.54 -2.99
CA ARG A 67 -3.98 0.07 -4.31
C ARG A 67 -3.08 1.27 -4.49
N VAL A 68 -2.08 1.10 -5.35
CA VAL A 68 -1.33 2.23 -5.90
C VAL A 68 -2.23 2.93 -6.92
N ILE A 69 -2.48 4.21 -6.69
CA ILE A 69 -3.26 5.10 -7.55
C ILE A 69 -2.35 5.59 -8.68
N GLU A 70 -1.13 6.00 -8.34
CA GLU A 70 -0.17 6.55 -9.28
C GLU A 70 1.26 6.38 -8.76
N SER A 71 2.22 6.25 -9.67
CA SER A 71 3.65 6.29 -9.35
C SER A 71 4.39 7.10 -10.39
N ARG A 72 5.45 7.81 -9.97
CA ARG A 72 6.30 8.59 -10.86
C ARG A 72 7.74 8.58 -10.38
N THR A 73 8.65 8.28 -11.29
CA THR A 73 10.10 8.41 -11.08
C THR A 73 10.58 9.80 -11.46
N PHE A 74 11.45 10.35 -10.63
CA PHE A 74 12.10 11.64 -10.80
C PHE A 74 13.60 11.43 -10.93
N ARG A 75 14.19 12.09 -11.93
CA ARG A 75 15.65 12.07 -12.15
C ARG A 75 16.37 12.88 -11.07
N PRO A 76 17.67 12.60 -10.85
CA PRO A 76 18.54 13.45 -10.04
C PRO A 76 18.37 14.94 -10.34
N GLY A 77 18.33 15.76 -9.29
CA GLY A 77 18.18 17.22 -9.35
C GLY A 77 16.74 17.75 -9.53
N GLN A 78 15.74 16.88 -9.73
CA GLN A 78 14.34 17.34 -9.82
C GLN A 78 13.70 17.56 -8.44
N ILE A 79 13.87 16.59 -7.55
CA ILE A 79 13.33 16.62 -6.17
C ILE A 79 14.32 16.08 -5.11
N SER A 80 15.36 15.37 -5.55
CA SER A 80 16.43 14.79 -4.73
C SER A 80 17.72 14.77 -5.55
N GLU A 81 18.88 14.68 -4.91
CA GLU A 81 20.18 14.51 -5.56
C GLU A 81 20.31 13.12 -6.24
N GLU A 82 19.49 12.16 -5.81
CA GLU A 82 19.42 10.81 -6.37
C GLU A 82 18.11 10.59 -7.13
N GLU A 83 18.06 9.53 -7.95
CA GLU A 83 16.80 9.09 -8.56
C GLU A 83 15.82 8.66 -7.46
N CYS A 84 14.58 9.13 -7.56
CA CYS A 84 13.56 8.86 -6.56
C CYS A 84 12.22 8.55 -7.22
N CYS A 85 11.56 7.48 -6.77
CA CYS A 85 10.19 7.16 -7.15
C CYS A 85 9.23 7.60 -6.04
N ILE A 86 8.22 8.38 -6.41
CA ILE A 86 7.10 8.72 -5.53
C ILE A 86 5.89 7.91 -5.95
N ALA A 87 5.30 7.15 -5.02
CA ALA A 87 4.03 6.47 -5.23
C ALA A 87 2.94 7.02 -4.31
N ILE A 88 1.73 7.02 -4.84
CA ILE A 88 0.52 7.44 -4.14
C ILE A 88 -0.41 6.24 -4.08
N SER A 89 -0.85 5.87 -2.88
CA SER A 89 -1.75 4.75 -2.65
C SER A 89 -2.96 5.13 -1.81
N GLN A 90 -4.00 4.30 -1.90
CA GLN A 90 -5.10 4.35 -0.94
C GLN A 90 -4.57 3.93 0.45
N PRO A 91 -4.99 4.61 1.53
CA PRO A 91 -4.66 4.18 2.87
C PRO A 91 -5.33 2.83 3.14
N LEU A 92 -4.58 1.92 3.75
CA LEU A 92 -5.16 0.75 4.37
C LEU A 92 -5.59 1.12 5.78
N GLU A 93 -6.84 0.84 6.11
CA GLU A 93 -7.37 1.04 7.45
C GLU A 93 -6.86 -0.07 8.38
N GLY A 94 -6.72 0.28 9.66
CA GLY A 94 -6.26 -0.64 10.69
C GLY A 94 -4.82 -0.38 11.15
N ALA A 95 -4.44 -1.07 12.22
CA ALA A 95 -3.08 -1.09 12.71
C ALA A 95 -2.33 -2.30 12.11
N PRO A 96 -1.03 -2.17 11.78
CA PRO A 96 -0.22 -3.32 11.43
C PRO A 96 -0.26 -4.36 12.56
N MET A 97 -0.57 -5.61 12.21
CA MET A 97 -0.48 -6.72 13.16
C MET A 97 0.95 -7.25 13.22
N SER A 98 1.38 -7.56 14.42
CA SER A 98 2.63 -8.26 14.73
C SER A 98 2.38 -9.73 15.00
N THR A 99 3.46 -10.53 15.07
CA THR A 99 3.35 -11.94 15.45
C THR A 99 2.83 -12.15 16.88
N GLU A 100 2.99 -11.16 17.76
CA GLU A 100 2.48 -11.22 19.15
C GLU A 100 0.95 -11.07 19.20
N ASP A 101 0.37 -10.31 18.28
CA ASP A 101 -1.09 -10.13 18.19
C ASP A 101 -1.78 -11.46 17.86
N PHE A 102 -1.17 -12.30 17.02
CA PHE A 102 -1.67 -13.65 16.73
C PHE A 102 -1.59 -14.61 17.92
N ARG A 103 -0.63 -14.42 18.84
CA ARG A 103 -0.53 -15.25 20.06
C ARG A 103 -1.61 -14.91 21.07
N THR A 104 -1.98 -13.64 21.14
CA THR A 104 -2.89 -13.11 22.17
C THR A 104 -4.36 -13.11 21.74
N ALA A 105 -4.65 -13.20 20.44
CA ALA A 105 -6.00 -13.27 19.91
C ALA A 105 -6.16 -14.39 18.86
N PRO A 106 -6.65 -15.59 19.27
CA PRO A 106 -6.86 -16.72 18.37
C PRO A 106 -7.75 -16.42 17.15
N SER A 107 -8.71 -15.51 17.27
CA SER A 107 -9.56 -15.08 16.15
C SER A 107 -8.80 -14.46 14.99
N HIS A 108 -7.60 -13.92 15.21
CA HIS A 108 -6.74 -13.44 14.12
C HIS A 108 -6.15 -14.59 13.32
N VAL A 109 -5.89 -15.74 13.95
CA VAL A 109 -5.46 -16.96 13.25
C VAL A 109 -6.56 -17.46 12.32
N ASP A 110 -7.81 -17.47 12.79
CA ASP A 110 -8.96 -17.83 11.96
C ASP A 110 -9.15 -16.88 10.77
N SER A 111 -9.02 -15.56 11.03
CA SER A 111 -9.08 -14.54 9.98
C SER A 111 -7.98 -14.71 8.93
N LEU A 112 -6.76 -15.02 9.36
CA LEU A 112 -5.64 -15.29 8.45
C LEU A 112 -5.87 -16.57 7.63
N ALA A 113 -6.38 -17.63 8.26
CA ALA A 113 -6.71 -18.87 7.57
C ALA A 113 -7.78 -18.64 6.48
N GLU A 114 -8.80 -17.83 6.76
CA GLU A 114 -9.81 -17.43 5.78
C GLU A 114 -9.18 -16.68 4.60
N ILE A 115 -8.32 -15.69 4.87
CA ILE A 115 -7.61 -14.94 3.81
C ILE A 115 -6.80 -15.88 2.92
N LEU A 116 -6.04 -16.81 3.53
CA LEU A 116 -5.24 -17.78 2.78
C LEU A 116 -6.10 -18.74 1.96
N ALA A 117 -7.24 -19.18 2.50
CA ALA A 117 -8.19 -20.01 1.76
C ALA A 117 -8.75 -19.27 0.53
N VAL A 118 -9.10 -17.98 0.67
CA VAL A 118 -9.55 -17.15 -0.44
C VAL A 118 -8.44 -16.97 -1.49
N LEU A 119 -7.18 -16.73 -1.06
CA LEU A 119 -6.05 -16.59 -1.97
C LEU A 119 -5.74 -17.89 -2.74
N HIS A 120 -5.74 -19.04 -2.07
CA HIS A 120 -5.48 -20.33 -2.70
C HIS A 120 -6.67 -20.83 -3.56
N GLY A 121 -7.88 -20.45 -3.20
CA GLY A 121 -9.09 -20.79 -3.95
C GLY A 121 -9.35 -19.87 -5.15
N ALA A 122 -8.62 -18.76 -5.29
CA ALA A 122 -8.72 -17.90 -6.45
C ALA A 122 -8.22 -18.66 -7.68
N GLU A 123 -9.14 -19.07 -8.57
CA GLU A 123 -8.78 -19.63 -9.86
C GLU A 123 -7.98 -18.59 -10.65
N THR A 124 -6.80 -18.98 -11.12
CA THR A 124 -5.95 -18.12 -11.97
C THR A 124 -6.45 -18.04 -13.41
N GLY A 125 -7.53 -18.74 -13.75
CA GLY A 125 -7.83 -19.16 -15.11
C GLY A 125 -6.92 -20.30 -15.56
#